data_AF-A0A9N7Z5Z5-F1
#
_entry.id   AF-A0A9N7Z5Z5-F1
#
_cell.length_a   1.000
_cell.length_b   1.000
_cell.length_c   1.000
_cell.angle_alpha   90.00
_cell.angle_beta   90.00
_cell.angle_gamma   90.00
#
_symmetry.space_group_name_H-M   'P 1'
#
loop_
_entity.id
_entity.type
_entity.pdbx_description
1 polymer ?
#
loop_
_entity_poly.entity_id
_entity_poly.type
_entity_poly.pdbx_seq_one_letter_code
_entity_poly.pdbx_strand_id
1 'polypeptide(L)'
;MLLDVPDKCGGADESAQVFLLLVIKSIPDNFERREVLRKTWATERLHNGVQIRRIFISGMTGSGFERERQNRLLELEQNEYNDILQWDFRDTFYNLTLKQVLFLEWMERNCPKARFLLNGDDDVFANTDNMVEYLQGLRDNDGSKHLFTGHVLKKLGPIRSPGSKYYVPVQVQESNSYPLYCGGGGFLLSGYSAMVIYNMSSAAELHVDLPEVLMEVAEE
;
A
#
# COMPACT_ATOMS: atom_id res chain seq x y z
N MET A 1 -7.46 7.80 -13.07
CA MET A 1 -6.69 8.42 -11.98
C MET A 1 -7.18 9.86 -11.82
N LEU A 2 -7.39 10.32 -10.60
CA LEU A 2 -7.93 11.65 -10.28
C LEU A 2 -6.83 12.60 -9.79
N LEU A 3 -5.99 12.12 -8.86
CA LEU A 3 -4.79 12.80 -8.38
C LEU A 3 -3.58 11.93 -8.65
N ASP A 4 -2.52 12.54 -9.16
CA ASP A 4 -1.28 11.87 -9.55
C ASP A 4 -0.05 12.62 -8.99
N VAL A 5 1.06 11.92 -8.81
CA VAL A 5 2.36 12.44 -8.35
C VAL A 5 3.52 11.85 -9.18
N PRO A 6 3.54 12.01 -10.51
CA PRO A 6 4.47 11.27 -11.39
C PRO A 6 5.94 11.48 -11.04
N ASP A 7 6.29 12.64 -10.50
CA ASP A 7 7.67 13.00 -10.14
C ASP A 7 8.06 12.61 -8.70
N LYS A 8 7.21 11.90 -7.94
CA LYS A 8 7.49 11.58 -6.52
C LYS A 8 8.78 10.79 -6.32
N CYS A 9 9.14 9.94 -7.29
CA CYS A 9 10.39 9.18 -7.31
C CYS A 9 11.47 9.80 -8.21
N GLY A 10 11.28 11.04 -8.69
CA GLY A 10 12.12 11.64 -9.74
C GLY A 10 11.92 10.97 -11.11
N GLY A 11 10.78 10.31 -11.30
CA GLY A 11 10.47 9.50 -12.48
C GLY A 11 11.19 8.14 -12.49
N ALA A 12 11.02 7.39 -13.58
CA ALA A 12 11.53 6.04 -13.72
C ALA A 12 13.06 5.93 -13.59
N ASP A 13 13.80 6.96 -14.03
CA ASP A 13 15.25 6.97 -14.04
C ASP A 13 15.88 7.24 -12.67
N GLU A 14 15.26 8.10 -11.86
CA GLU A 14 15.75 8.44 -10.53
C GLU A 14 15.13 7.59 -9.42
N SER A 15 14.13 6.76 -9.72
CA SER A 15 13.44 5.93 -8.73
C SER A 15 14.34 4.99 -7.93
N ALA A 16 15.54 4.67 -8.43
CA ALA A 16 16.57 3.90 -7.72
C ALA A 16 17.16 4.62 -6.49
N GLN A 17 16.97 5.93 -6.39
CA GLN A 17 17.36 6.75 -5.24
C GLN A 17 16.39 6.57 -4.06
N VAL A 18 15.14 6.15 -4.32
CA VAL A 18 14.16 5.86 -3.29
C VAL A 18 14.47 4.50 -2.66
N PHE A 19 15.04 4.53 -1.46
CA PHE A 19 15.37 3.31 -0.74
C PHE A 19 14.14 2.69 -0.08
N LEU A 20 13.33 3.50 0.61
CA LEU A 20 12.09 3.06 1.24
C LEU A 20 10.94 3.97 0.82
N LEU A 21 9.97 3.41 0.10
CA LEU A 21 8.72 4.06 -0.24
C LEU A 21 7.64 3.67 0.77
N LEU A 22 7.16 4.64 1.55
CA LEU A 22 6.04 4.47 2.46
C LEU A 22 4.74 4.64 1.68
N VAL A 23 4.01 3.56 1.50
CA VAL A 23 2.73 3.48 0.81
C VAL A 23 1.64 3.33 1.86
N ILE A 24 0.93 4.42 2.12
CA ILE A 24 0.00 4.50 3.24
C ILE A 24 -1.43 4.56 2.72
N LYS A 25 -2.20 3.52 3.05
CA LYS A 25 -3.63 3.44 2.73
C LYS A 25 -4.40 4.44 3.58
N SER A 26 -5.08 5.38 2.93
CA SER A 26 -5.93 6.37 3.59
C SER A 26 -7.25 6.52 2.82
N ILE A 27 -8.13 7.38 3.33
CA ILE A 27 -9.39 7.80 2.69
C ILE A 27 -9.48 9.34 2.72
N PRO A 28 -10.26 9.98 1.84
CA PRO A 28 -10.29 11.45 1.75
C PRO A 28 -10.52 12.16 3.10
N ASP A 29 -11.41 11.63 3.94
CA ASP A 29 -11.77 12.15 5.26
C ASP A 29 -10.61 12.23 6.27
N ASN A 30 -9.59 11.39 6.13
CA ASN A 30 -8.52 11.21 7.12
C ASN A 30 -7.39 12.25 7.01
N PHE A 31 -7.71 13.52 6.74
CA PHE A 31 -6.74 14.62 6.65
C PHE A 31 -5.85 14.71 7.90
N GLU A 32 -6.45 14.69 9.10
CA GLU A 32 -5.69 14.82 10.35
C GLU A 32 -4.71 13.67 10.57
N ARG A 33 -5.09 12.44 10.19
CA ARG A 33 -4.18 11.28 10.28
C ARG A 33 -3.01 11.45 9.34
N ARG A 34 -3.26 11.79 8.08
CA ARG A 34 -2.19 12.08 7.11
C ARG A 34 -1.25 13.14 7.64
N GLU A 35 -1.79 14.24 8.16
CA GLU A 35 -1.02 15.36 8.70
C GLU A 35 -0.13 14.97 9.89
N VAL A 36 -0.64 14.15 10.82
CA VAL A 36 0.16 13.60 11.92
C VAL A 36 1.28 12.72 11.37
N LEU A 37 0.98 11.85 10.41
CA LEU A 37 1.97 10.98 9.76
C LEU A 37 3.06 11.80 9.07
N ARG A 38 2.71 12.90 8.36
CA ARG A 38 3.68 13.79 7.72
C ARG A 38 4.70 14.37 8.69
N LYS A 39 4.28 14.63 9.93
CA LYS A 39 5.09 15.27 10.99
C LYS A 39 5.79 14.26 11.91
N THR A 40 5.53 12.97 11.73
CA THR A 40 6.03 11.92 12.61
C THR A 40 6.76 10.85 11.81
N TRP A 41 6.35 9.59 11.90
CA TRP A 41 7.11 8.46 11.38
C TRP A 41 7.17 8.41 9.86
N ALA A 42 6.20 9.01 9.17
CA ALA A 42 6.12 9.03 7.72
C ALA A 42 6.82 10.26 7.10
N THR A 43 7.55 11.05 7.88
CA THR A 43 8.32 12.20 7.38
C THR A 43 9.29 11.76 6.27
N GLU A 44 9.21 12.40 5.10
CA GLU A 44 10.18 12.23 4.03
C GLU A 44 11.54 12.78 4.49
N ARG A 45 12.59 11.95 4.48
CA ARG A 45 13.92 12.33 4.99
C ARG A 45 15.02 11.41 4.49
N LEU A 46 16.25 11.86 4.66
CA LEU A 46 17.42 10.99 4.61
C LEU A 46 17.65 10.39 6.00
N HIS A 47 17.81 9.07 6.09
CA HIS A 47 18.15 8.37 7.33
C HIS A 47 19.21 7.32 7.02
N ASN A 48 20.30 7.24 7.80
CA ASN A 48 21.44 6.34 7.55
C ASN A 48 21.92 6.33 6.08
N GLY A 49 21.98 7.50 5.46
CA GLY A 49 22.46 7.68 4.09
C GLY A 49 21.49 7.24 2.99
N VAL A 50 20.26 6.85 3.32
CA VAL A 50 19.26 6.40 2.35
C VAL A 50 17.97 7.23 2.40
N GLN A 51 17.29 7.37 1.26
CA GLN A 51 16.13 8.23 1.11
C GLN A 51 14.82 7.50 1.42
N ILE A 52 14.00 8.10 2.29
CA ILE A 52 12.64 7.67 2.61
C ILE A 52 11.66 8.64 1.94
N ARG A 53 10.74 8.12 1.14
CA ARG A 53 9.65 8.88 0.49
C ARG A 53 8.30 8.36 0.94
N ARG A 54 7.24 9.18 0.80
CA ARG A 54 5.89 8.84 1.22
C ARG A 54 4.88 9.10 0.10
N ILE A 55 3.90 8.21 0.00
CA ILE A 55 2.69 8.37 -0.78
C ILE A 55 1.49 7.90 0.04
N PHE A 56 0.43 8.70 0.06
CA PHE A 56 -0.89 8.26 0.48
C PHE A 56 -1.68 7.77 -0.73
N ILE A 57 -2.33 6.62 -0.59
CA ILE A 57 -3.20 6.05 -1.63
C ILE A 57 -4.66 6.09 -1.18
N SER A 58 -5.53 6.61 -2.04
CA SER A 58 -6.94 6.87 -1.73
C SER A 58 -7.86 6.50 -2.91
N GLY A 59 -9.07 6.04 -2.59
CA GLY A 59 -10.22 6.09 -3.48
C GLY A 59 -11.06 7.33 -3.17
N MET A 60 -12.38 7.18 -3.28
CA MET A 60 -13.35 8.21 -2.93
C MET A 60 -14.32 7.73 -1.86
N THR A 61 -14.77 8.67 -1.04
CA THR A 61 -15.80 8.46 -0.03
C THR A 61 -17.05 9.28 -0.35
N GLY A 62 -18.12 9.05 0.42
CA GLY A 62 -19.37 9.81 0.28
C GLY A 62 -20.17 9.53 -0.99
N SER A 63 -21.19 10.36 -1.21
CA SER A 63 -22.06 10.34 -2.38
C SER A 63 -22.62 11.74 -2.65
N GLY A 64 -22.88 12.08 -3.91
CA GLY A 64 -23.39 13.40 -4.29
C GLY A 64 -22.50 14.53 -3.77
N PHE A 65 -23.10 15.50 -3.10
CA PHE A 65 -22.41 16.69 -2.58
C PHE A 65 -21.24 16.38 -1.62
N GLU A 66 -21.38 15.36 -0.74
CA GLU A 66 -20.29 15.02 0.18
C GLU A 66 -19.05 14.49 -0.55
N ARG A 67 -19.24 13.70 -1.62
CA ARG A 67 -18.14 13.21 -2.46
C ARG A 67 -17.41 14.39 -3.13
N GLU A 68 -18.16 15.33 -3.71
CA GLU A 68 -17.59 16.52 -4.35
C GLU A 68 -16.80 17.37 -3.33
N ARG A 69 -17.35 17.57 -2.14
CA ARG A 69 -16.69 18.30 -1.05
C ARG A 69 -15.41 17.60 -0.60
N GLN A 70 -15.44 16.30 -0.36
CA GLN A 70 -14.27 15.52 0.07
C GLN A 70 -13.17 15.53 -1.00
N ASN A 71 -13.51 15.33 -2.27
CA ASN A 71 -12.55 15.39 -3.37
C ASN A 71 -11.91 16.78 -3.49
N ARG A 72 -12.69 17.85 -3.36
CA ARG A 72 -12.14 19.22 -3.38
C ARG A 72 -11.20 19.50 -2.21
N LEU A 73 -11.49 18.99 -1.02
CA LEU A 73 -10.58 19.12 0.13
C LEU A 73 -9.28 18.35 -0.10
N LEU A 74 -9.37 17.15 -0.68
CA LEU A 74 -8.20 16.33 -1.00
C LEU A 74 -7.35 16.96 -2.11
N GLU A 75 -7.96 17.60 -3.11
CA GLU A 75 -7.27 18.40 -4.13
C GLU A 75 -6.48 19.56 -3.51
N LEU A 76 -7.07 20.28 -2.54
CA LEU A 76 -6.38 21.36 -1.84
C LEU A 76 -5.18 20.84 -1.04
N GLU A 77 -5.34 19.72 -0.35
CA GLU A 77 -4.24 19.05 0.36
C GLU A 77 -3.15 18.59 -0.61
N GLN A 78 -3.54 18.03 -1.76
CA GLN A 78 -2.61 17.58 -2.79
C GLN A 78 -1.81 18.75 -3.38
N ASN A 79 -2.42 19.91 -3.58
CA ASN A 79 -1.72 21.11 -4.05
C ASN A 79 -0.66 21.60 -3.06
N GLU A 80 -0.85 21.35 -1.77
CA GLU A 80 0.11 21.74 -0.72
C GLU A 80 1.24 20.72 -0.57
N TYR A 81 0.91 19.42 -0.55
CA TYR A 81 1.86 18.37 -0.15
C TYR A 81 2.38 17.49 -1.29
N ASN A 82 1.66 17.44 -2.41
CA ASN A 82 2.00 16.64 -3.59
C ASN A 82 2.39 15.18 -3.24
N ASP A 83 1.57 14.52 -2.40
CA ASP A 83 1.86 13.20 -1.85
C ASP A 83 0.68 12.23 -1.83
N ILE A 84 -0.38 12.52 -2.59
CA ILE A 84 -1.61 11.73 -2.66
C ILE A 84 -1.82 11.20 -4.08
N LEU A 85 -2.02 9.88 -4.19
CA LEU A 85 -2.60 9.23 -5.36
C LEU A 85 -4.07 8.95 -5.11
N GLN A 86 -4.91 9.33 -6.06
CA GLN A 86 -6.36 9.09 -5.96
C GLN A 86 -6.91 8.43 -7.23
N TRP A 87 -7.72 7.38 -7.06
CA TRP A 87 -8.45 6.74 -8.16
C TRP A 87 -9.96 6.85 -7.99
N ASP A 88 -10.67 6.75 -9.11
CA ASP A 88 -12.13 6.87 -9.21
C ASP A 88 -12.82 5.53 -8.86
N PHE A 89 -12.62 5.04 -7.63
CA PHE A 89 -13.36 3.91 -7.08
C PHE A 89 -13.85 4.23 -5.66
N ARG A 90 -14.93 3.57 -5.23
CA ARG A 90 -15.45 3.74 -3.87
C ARG A 90 -14.51 3.08 -2.88
N ASP A 91 -13.95 3.87 -1.97
CA ASP A 91 -13.02 3.40 -0.96
C ASP A 91 -13.78 2.64 0.14
N THR A 92 -13.69 1.32 0.08
CA THR A 92 -14.34 0.42 1.04
C THR A 92 -13.34 -0.65 1.47
N PHE A 93 -13.62 -1.30 2.60
CA PHE A 93 -12.78 -2.38 3.11
C PHE A 93 -12.54 -3.48 2.06
N TYR A 94 -13.58 -3.86 1.31
CA TYR A 94 -13.50 -4.86 0.26
C TYR A 94 -12.66 -4.40 -0.95
N ASN A 95 -12.65 -3.10 -1.24
CA ASN A 95 -11.87 -2.53 -2.36
C ASN A 95 -10.40 -2.22 -2.02
N LEU A 96 -9.91 -2.60 -0.85
CA LEU A 96 -8.51 -2.37 -0.48
C LEU A 96 -7.55 -3.14 -1.40
N THR A 97 -7.94 -4.32 -1.91
CA THR A 97 -7.15 -5.06 -2.91
C THR A 97 -7.00 -4.25 -4.19
N LEU A 98 -8.12 -3.72 -4.71
CA LEU A 98 -8.12 -2.88 -5.90
C LEU A 98 -7.22 -1.66 -5.71
N LYS A 99 -7.28 -1.03 -4.53
CA LYS A 99 -6.40 0.09 -4.16
C LYS A 99 -4.92 -0.30 -4.27
N GLN A 100 -4.55 -1.49 -3.78
CA GLN A 100 -3.18 -1.99 -3.83
C GLN A 100 -2.72 -2.27 -5.27
N VAL A 101 -3.54 -2.93 -6.09
CA VAL A 101 -3.20 -3.24 -7.49
C VAL A 101 -3.04 -1.98 -8.32
N LEU A 102 -3.93 -0.99 -8.15
CA LEU A 102 -3.81 0.30 -8.83
C LEU A 102 -2.55 1.07 -8.42
N PHE A 103 -2.16 0.97 -7.14
CA PHE A 103 -0.87 1.51 -6.69
C PHE A 103 0.31 0.81 -7.37
N LEU A 104 0.29 -0.52 -7.46
CA LEU A 104 1.36 -1.28 -8.12
C LEU A 104 1.47 -0.94 -9.62
N GLU A 105 0.35 -0.77 -10.32
CA GLU A 105 0.28 -0.29 -11.70
C GLU A 105 0.89 1.11 -11.86
N TRP A 106 0.68 1.99 -10.87
CA TRP A 106 1.30 3.30 -10.83
C TRP A 106 2.80 3.23 -10.55
N MET A 107 3.21 2.35 -9.63
CA MET A 107 4.60 2.14 -9.24
C MET A 107 5.43 1.62 -10.43
N GLU A 108 4.90 0.68 -11.22
CA GLU A 108 5.58 0.17 -12.42
C GLU A 108 6.00 1.31 -13.36
N ARG A 109 5.15 2.32 -13.53
CA ARG A 109 5.40 3.44 -14.44
C ARG A 109 6.28 4.53 -13.84
N ASN A 110 6.09 4.85 -12.56
CA ASN A 110 6.66 6.06 -11.96
C ASN A 110 7.79 5.78 -10.96
N CYS A 111 7.80 4.60 -10.33
CA CYS A 111 8.76 4.20 -9.30
C CYS A 111 9.32 2.77 -9.49
N PRO A 112 9.65 2.29 -10.70
CA PRO A 112 9.98 0.88 -10.95
C PRO A 112 11.24 0.39 -10.23
N LYS A 113 12.15 1.29 -9.84
CA LYS A 113 13.43 0.94 -9.19
C LYS A 113 13.46 1.30 -7.70
N ALA A 114 12.33 1.68 -7.10
CA ALA A 114 12.26 1.87 -5.65
C ALA A 114 12.60 0.54 -4.94
N ARG A 115 13.54 0.57 -3.99
CA ARG A 115 14.17 -0.67 -3.49
C ARG A 115 13.28 -1.47 -2.54
N PHE A 116 12.62 -0.77 -1.62
CA PHE A 116 11.75 -1.38 -0.63
C PHE A 116 10.49 -0.53 -0.45
N LEU A 117 9.43 -1.19 0.00
CA LEU A 117 8.14 -0.59 0.27
C LEU A 117 7.67 -0.96 1.65
N LEU A 118 7.10 0.00 2.38
CA LEU A 118 6.19 -0.28 3.47
C LEU A 118 4.78 -0.07 2.94
N ASN A 119 3.96 -1.11 2.94
CA ASN A 119 2.52 -0.93 2.83
C ASN A 119 1.95 -0.88 4.25
N GLY A 120 1.23 0.18 4.59
CA GLY A 120 0.67 0.36 5.93
C GLY A 120 -0.67 1.09 5.92
N ASP A 121 -1.38 1.04 7.04
CA ASP A 121 -2.61 1.79 7.28
C ASP A 121 -2.30 3.17 7.90
N ASP A 122 -3.24 4.10 7.82
CA ASP A 122 -3.07 5.45 8.39
C ASP A 122 -3.34 5.56 9.90
N ASP A 123 -3.68 4.45 10.56
CA ASP A 123 -3.95 4.34 12.00
C ASP A 123 -2.92 3.53 12.77
N VAL A 124 -1.72 3.35 12.19
CA VAL A 124 -0.60 2.65 12.84
C VAL A 124 0.55 3.59 13.18
N PHE A 125 1.43 3.08 14.04
CA PHE A 125 2.76 3.64 14.24
C PHE A 125 3.81 2.69 13.63
N ALA A 126 4.73 3.24 12.86
CA ALA A 126 5.85 2.51 12.28
C ALA A 126 7.18 3.12 12.71
N ASN A 127 8.12 2.30 13.19
CA ASN A 127 9.49 2.76 13.43
C ASN A 127 10.29 2.66 12.13
N THR A 128 10.25 3.73 11.31
CA THR A 128 10.90 3.76 10.00
C THR A 128 12.43 3.78 10.07
N ASP A 129 13.01 4.22 11.19
CA ASP A 129 14.46 4.14 11.43
C ASP A 129 14.91 2.67 11.56
N ASN A 130 14.21 1.91 12.42
CA ASN A 130 14.48 0.48 12.60
C ASN A 130 14.22 -0.34 11.32
N MET A 131 13.25 0.08 10.49
CA MET A 131 13.03 -0.54 9.19
C MET A 131 14.23 -0.34 8.26
N VAL A 132 14.80 0.86 8.21
CA VAL A 132 16.00 1.13 7.41
C VAL A 132 17.18 0.29 7.90
N GLU A 133 17.42 0.23 9.21
CA GLU A 133 18.49 -0.59 9.79
C GLU A 133 18.32 -2.08 9.45
N TYR A 134 17.10 -2.61 9.58
CA TYR A 134 16.78 -3.98 9.21
C TYR A 134 17.08 -4.25 7.72
N LEU A 135 16.61 -3.37 6.83
CA LEU A 135 16.75 -3.54 5.38
C LEU A 135 18.22 -3.42 4.94
N GLN A 136 18.99 -2.47 5.49
CA GLN A 136 20.42 -2.35 5.23
C GLN A 136 21.24 -3.53 5.78
N GLY A 137 20.74 -4.21 6.81
CA GLY A 137 21.35 -5.41 7.40
C GLY A 137 21.20 -6.68 6.57
N LEU A 138 20.37 -6.68 5.50
CA LEU A 138 20.18 -7.84 4.63
C LEU A 138 21.42 -8.07 3.76
N ARG A 139 22.19 -9.13 4.06
CA ARG A 139 23.51 -9.39 3.46
C ARG A 139 23.51 -9.64 1.95
N ASP A 140 22.37 -9.91 1.34
CA ASP A 140 22.25 -10.29 -0.07
C ASP A 140 20.97 -9.77 -0.74
N ASN A 141 20.34 -8.73 -0.20
CA ASN A 141 19.12 -8.17 -0.78
C ASN A 141 19.16 -6.64 -0.76
N ASP A 142 19.37 -6.05 -1.93
CA ASP A 142 19.33 -4.61 -2.18
C ASP A 142 17.96 -4.12 -2.71
N GLY A 143 16.94 -4.98 -2.65
CA GLY A 143 15.62 -4.77 -3.24
C GLY A 143 15.38 -5.59 -4.51
N SER A 144 16.41 -6.26 -5.04
CA SER A 144 16.35 -7.07 -6.28
C SER A 144 15.92 -8.53 -6.08
N LYS A 145 15.70 -8.97 -4.83
CA LYS A 145 15.27 -10.34 -4.50
C LYS A 145 14.03 -10.30 -3.62
N HIS A 146 13.29 -11.40 -3.61
CA HIS A 146 12.10 -11.55 -2.77
C HIS A 146 12.36 -11.14 -1.32
N LEU A 147 11.48 -10.28 -0.84
CA LEU A 147 11.32 -9.92 0.55
C LEU A 147 9.85 -9.58 0.73
N PHE A 148 9.19 -10.33 1.59
CA PHE A 148 7.88 -10.03 2.10
C PHE A 148 7.88 -10.39 3.58
N THR A 149 7.83 -9.38 4.44
CA THR A 149 7.93 -9.57 5.89
C THR A 149 6.96 -8.68 6.65
N GLY A 150 6.42 -9.21 7.74
CA GLY A 150 5.40 -8.57 8.55
C GLY A 150 4.90 -9.54 9.61
N HIS A 151 3.73 -9.28 10.18
CA HIS A 151 3.09 -10.23 11.08
C HIS A 151 2.39 -11.33 10.28
N VAL A 152 3.09 -12.43 10.03
CA VAL A 152 2.58 -13.57 9.25
C VAL A 152 1.51 -14.31 10.04
N LEU A 153 0.29 -14.31 9.51
CA LEU A 153 -0.85 -15.05 10.03
C LEU A 153 -0.87 -16.45 9.40
N LYS A 154 -0.99 -17.47 10.26
CA LYS A 154 -0.95 -18.87 9.83
C LYS A 154 -2.23 -19.59 10.24
N LYS A 155 -2.71 -20.49 9.38
CA LYS A 155 -3.86 -21.38 9.65
C LYS A 155 -5.15 -20.62 9.98
N LEU A 156 -5.33 -19.43 9.41
CA LEU A 156 -6.61 -18.72 9.44
C LEU A 156 -7.47 -19.14 8.25
N GLY A 157 -8.77 -18.95 8.39
CA GLY A 157 -9.74 -19.22 7.35
C GLY A 157 -10.77 -18.11 7.25
N PRO A 158 -11.61 -18.13 6.21
CA PRO A 158 -12.63 -17.10 6.01
C PRO A 158 -13.61 -17.04 7.18
N ILE A 159 -13.89 -15.84 7.69
CA ILE A 159 -14.89 -15.67 8.73
C ILE A 159 -16.28 -15.80 8.08
N ARG A 160 -17.05 -16.80 8.50
CA ARG A 160 -18.40 -17.08 7.94
C ARG A 160 -19.54 -16.41 8.71
N SER A 161 -19.24 -15.53 9.66
CA SER A 161 -20.24 -14.79 10.42
C SER A 161 -20.60 -13.48 9.71
N PRO A 162 -21.85 -13.29 9.22
CA PRO A 162 -22.23 -12.10 8.44
C PRO A 162 -22.11 -10.76 9.18
N GLY A 163 -22.06 -10.77 10.51
CA GLY A 163 -21.85 -9.57 11.33
C GLY A 163 -20.39 -9.13 11.45
N SER A 164 -19.45 -9.92 10.94
CA SER A 164 -18.03 -9.60 10.97
C SER A 164 -17.65 -8.63 9.86
N LYS A 165 -16.77 -7.67 10.16
CA LYS A 165 -16.11 -6.83 9.15
C LYS A 165 -15.34 -7.67 8.10
N TYR A 166 -14.85 -8.83 8.51
CA TYR A 166 -14.08 -9.76 7.68
C TYR A 166 -14.92 -10.93 7.15
N TYR A 167 -16.25 -10.75 7.07
CA TYR A 167 -17.13 -11.79 6.57
C TYR A 167 -16.83 -12.11 5.11
N VAL A 168 -16.66 -13.40 4.80
CA VAL A 168 -16.47 -13.89 3.43
C VAL A 168 -17.42 -15.08 3.19
N PRO A 169 -18.37 -14.98 2.25
CA PRO A 169 -19.32 -16.04 1.96
C PRO A 169 -18.63 -17.22 1.25
N VAL A 170 -19.22 -18.43 1.38
CA VAL A 170 -18.68 -19.66 0.76
C VAL A 170 -18.63 -19.54 -0.77
N GLN A 171 -19.59 -18.80 -1.36
CA GLN A 171 -19.65 -18.54 -2.80
C GLN A 171 -18.48 -17.70 -3.32
N VAL A 172 -17.80 -16.94 -2.47
CA VAL A 172 -16.62 -16.14 -2.84
C VAL A 172 -15.33 -16.92 -2.60
N GLN A 173 -15.27 -17.65 -1.48
CA GLN A 173 -14.13 -18.49 -1.15
C GLN A 173 -14.65 -19.80 -0.57
N GLU A 174 -14.62 -20.88 -1.34
CA GLU A 174 -15.09 -22.20 -0.91
C GLU A 174 -14.15 -22.82 0.13
N SER A 175 -12.85 -22.57 0.00
CA SER A 175 -11.83 -23.06 0.93
C SER A 175 -12.09 -22.54 2.35
N ASN A 176 -11.89 -23.40 3.35
CA ASN A 176 -11.95 -23.01 4.76
C ASN A 176 -10.59 -22.56 5.34
N SER A 177 -9.58 -22.42 4.49
CA SER A 177 -8.25 -21.95 4.87
C SER A 177 -7.74 -20.91 3.88
N TYR A 178 -7.07 -19.90 4.41
CA TYR A 178 -6.25 -18.97 3.64
C TYR A 178 -4.80 -19.46 3.60
N PRO A 179 -4.04 -19.06 2.56
CA PRO A 179 -2.58 -19.14 2.58
C PRO A 179 -1.98 -18.21 3.67
N LEU A 180 -0.66 -18.22 3.85
CA LEU A 180 0.08 -17.48 4.89
C LEU A 180 0.29 -15.99 4.56
N TYR A 181 -0.67 -15.13 4.89
CA TYR A 181 -0.54 -13.70 4.59
C TYR A 181 0.01 -12.87 5.77
N CYS A 182 0.52 -11.67 5.47
CA CYS A 182 0.85 -10.68 6.51
C CYS A 182 -0.39 -9.89 6.92
N GLY A 183 -0.62 -9.71 8.23
CA GLY A 183 -1.77 -8.95 8.73
C GLY A 183 -1.75 -7.44 8.40
N GLY A 184 -2.92 -6.80 8.50
CA GLY A 184 -3.18 -5.48 7.90
C GLY A 184 -2.49 -4.24 8.47
N GLY A 185 -1.91 -4.29 9.67
CA GLY A 185 -1.20 -3.13 10.23
C GLY A 185 -0.01 -2.66 9.39
N GLY A 186 0.60 -3.57 8.62
CA GLY A 186 1.59 -3.25 7.60
C GLY A 186 2.63 -4.32 7.41
N PHE A 187 3.31 -4.25 6.27
CA PHE A 187 4.33 -5.20 5.85
C PHE A 187 5.35 -4.53 4.93
N LEU A 188 6.56 -5.07 4.93
CA LEU A 188 7.64 -4.65 4.04
C LEU A 188 7.71 -5.57 2.83
N LEU A 189 7.88 -4.96 1.66
CA LEU A 189 8.18 -5.63 0.40
C LEU A 189 9.51 -5.15 -0.17
N SER A 190 10.23 -6.01 -0.87
CA SER A 190 11.18 -5.55 -1.90
C SER A 190 10.43 -5.00 -3.11
N GLY A 191 11.06 -4.06 -3.83
CA GLY A 191 10.57 -3.62 -5.13
C GLY A 191 10.41 -4.77 -6.11
N TYR A 192 11.31 -5.76 -6.05
CA TYR A 192 11.19 -7.00 -6.81
C TYR A 192 9.90 -7.77 -6.50
N SER A 193 9.62 -8.10 -5.23
CA SER A 193 8.38 -8.77 -4.82
C SER A 193 7.14 -7.98 -5.26
N ALA A 194 7.14 -6.65 -5.11
CA ALA A 194 6.03 -5.81 -5.52
C ALA A 194 5.73 -5.92 -7.04
N MET A 195 6.75 -6.01 -7.88
CA MET A 195 6.59 -6.17 -9.33
C MET A 195 6.18 -7.58 -9.73
N VAL A 196 6.65 -8.61 -9.03
CA VAL A 196 6.13 -9.98 -9.22
C VAL A 196 4.64 -10.01 -8.88
N ILE A 197 4.23 -9.43 -7.74
CA ILE A 197 2.82 -9.33 -7.33
C ILE A 197 1.98 -8.64 -8.39
N TYR A 198 2.44 -7.51 -8.91
CA TYR A 198 1.72 -6.78 -9.96
C TYR A 198 1.52 -7.63 -11.23
N ASN A 199 2.58 -8.26 -11.72
CA ASN A 199 2.53 -9.09 -12.93
C ASN A 199 1.55 -10.26 -12.76
N MET A 200 1.55 -10.88 -11.57
CA MET A 200 0.64 -11.99 -11.26
C MET A 200 -0.80 -11.52 -11.04
N SER A 201 -1.01 -10.30 -10.55
CA SER A 201 -2.35 -9.73 -10.36
C SER A 201 -3.14 -9.57 -11.66
N SER A 202 -2.45 -9.44 -12.80
CA SER A 202 -3.07 -9.38 -14.13
C SER A 202 -3.59 -10.74 -14.62
N ALA A 203 -3.05 -11.85 -14.07
CA ALA A 203 -3.44 -13.22 -14.40
C ALA A 203 -4.45 -13.80 -13.41
N ALA A 204 -4.57 -13.23 -12.21
CA ALA A 204 -5.52 -13.65 -11.20
C ALA A 204 -6.90 -13.02 -11.43
N GLU A 205 -7.97 -13.80 -11.34
CA GLU A 205 -9.29 -13.22 -11.09
C GLU A 205 -9.23 -12.52 -9.73
N LEU A 206 -9.34 -11.19 -9.72
CA LEU A 206 -9.38 -10.35 -8.52
C LEU A 206 -10.60 -10.72 -7.66
N HIS A 207 -10.51 -11.82 -6.92
CA HIS A 207 -11.46 -12.19 -5.90
C HIS A 207 -11.19 -11.31 -4.69
N VAL A 208 -12.01 -10.26 -4.66
CA VAL A 208 -12.21 -9.34 -3.56
C VAL A 208 -12.31 -10.14 -2.27
N ASP A 209 -11.50 -9.78 -1.25
CA ASP A 209 -11.94 -9.68 0.16
C ASP A 209 -10.78 -9.69 1.17
N LEU A 210 -9.55 -9.99 0.76
CA LEU A 210 -8.36 -9.72 1.59
C LEU A 210 -7.20 -9.20 0.72
N PRO A 211 -6.84 -7.90 0.83
CA PRO A 211 -5.69 -7.32 0.11
C PRO A 211 -4.41 -8.09 0.38
N GLU A 212 -4.32 -8.63 1.58
CA GLU A 212 -3.16 -9.34 2.11
C GLU A 212 -3.03 -10.75 1.55
N VAL A 213 -4.15 -11.41 1.23
CA VAL A 213 -4.16 -12.79 0.71
C VAL A 213 -3.78 -12.85 -0.76
N LEU A 214 -4.12 -11.83 -1.56
CA LEU A 214 -3.74 -11.79 -2.97
C LEU A 214 -2.25 -11.54 -3.20
N MET A 215 -1.56 -10.86 -2.28
CA MET A 215 -0.12 -10.63 -2.43
C MET A 215 0.72 -11.89 -2.25
N GLU A 216 0.15 -12.96 -1.69
CA GLU A 216 0.85 -14.22 -1.51
C GLU A 216 0.70 -15.17 -2.70
N VAL A 217 -0.41 -15.09 -3.44
CA VAL A 217 -0.64 -15.91 -4.67
C VAL A 217 0.45 -15.65 -5.74
N ALA A 218 1.18 -14.54 -5.62
CA ALA A 218 2.27 -14.17 -6.51
C ALA A 218 3.67 -14.60 -6.05
N GLU A 219 3.81 -15.22 -4.87
CA GLU A 219 5.11 -15.72 -4.38
C GLU A 219 5.34 -17.21 -4.67
N GLU A 220 4.32 -17.94 -5.15
CA GLU A 220 4.41 -19.32 -5.62
C GLU A 220 4.74 -19.40 -7.13
#